data_AF-A0A1G5ADR6-F1
#
_entry.id   AF-A0A1G5ADR6-F1
#
_cell.length_a   1.000
_cell.length_b   1.000
_cell.length_c   1.000
_cell.angle_alpha   90.00
_cell.angle_beta   90.00
_cell.angle_gamma   90.00
#
_symmetry.space_group_name_H-M   'P 1'
#
loop_
_entity.id
_entity.type
_entity.pdbx_description
1 polymer ?
#
loop_
_entity_poly.entity_id
_entity_poly.type
_entity_poly.pdbx_seq_one_letter_code
_entity_poly.pdbx_strand_id
1 'polypeptide(L)'
;MSKKVEIKWLSEPEAHDYQAALSYLSLLYDELTATTHADKLKRAPILKFKAKDIFRASNLSLLGVSNAHVEQDQQKIKLGEQLSPLLLIRDSVNGKTIVADGYHRLCAVYSYDEDAVIPCKIA
;
A
#
# COMPACT_ATOMS: atom_id res chain seq x y z
N MET A 1 29.63 4.85 -0.65
CA MET A 1 28.49 4.30 -1.43
C MET A 1 27.46 3.84 -0.43
N SER A 2 26.26 4.44 -0.42
CA SER A 2 25.18 4.02 0.48
C SER A 2 24.83 2.57 0.16
N LYS A 3 24.73 1.72 1.19
CA LYS A 3 24.19 0.36 1.02
C LYS A 3 22.79 0.51 0.44
N LYS A 4 22.56 -0.10 -0.73
CA LYS A 4 21.23 -0.19 -1.33
C LYS A 4 20.41 -1.06 -0.39
N VAL A 5 19.41 -0.46 0.27
CA VAL A 5 18.55 -1.16 1.23
C VAL A 5 17.66 -2.11 0.44
N GLU A 6 17.71 -3.40 0.76
CA GLU A 6 16.86 -4.40 0.13
C GLU A 6 15.50 -4.42 0.84
N ILE A 7 14.43 -4.14 0.10
CA ILE A 7 13.06 -4.15 0.61
C ILE A 7 12.45 -5.51 0.33
N LYS A 8 12.14 -6.26 1.39
CA LYS A 8 11.54 -7.59 1.28
C LYS A 8 10.03 -7.51 1.43
N TRP A 9 9.34 -8.37 0.70
CA TRP A 9 7.89 -8.41 0.65
C TRP A 9 7.37 -9.80 0.99
N LEU A 10 6.22 -9.88 1.65
CA LEU A 10 5.42 -11.08 1.72
C LEU A 10 4.88 -11.41 0.31
N SER A 11 4.61 -12.68 0.05
CA SER A 11 4.01 -13.10 -1.23
C SER A 11 2.56 -12.64 -1.38
N GLU A 12 1.87 -12.41 -0.25
CA GLU A 12 0.45 -12.05 -0.18
C GLU A 12 0.23 -11.04 0.96
N PRO A 13 -0.79 -10.16 0.86
CA PRO A 13 -1.23 -9.35 1.99
C PRO A 13 -1.70 -10.21 3.17
N GLU A 14 -1.53 -9.70 4.38
CA GLU A 14 -1.98 -10.36 5.60
C GLU A 14 -3.52 -10.26 5.74
N ALA A 15 -4.12 -11.17 6.49
CA ALA A 15 -5.58 -11.20 6.66
C ALA A 15 -6.13 -9.88 7.25
N HIS A 16 -5.38 -9.26 8.15
CA HIS A 16 -5.78 -8.01 8.81
C HIS A 16 -5.73 -6.80 7.86
N ASP A 17 -4.91 -6.83 6.81
CA ASP A 17 -4.83 -5.77 5.80
C ASP A 17 -6.16 -5.60 5.07
N TYR A 18 -6.82 -6.72 4.73
CA TYR A 18 -8.14 -6.68 4.08
C TYR A 18 -9.23 -6.12 5.01
N GLN A 19 -9.11 -6.36 6.32
CA GLN A 19 -10.03 -5.79 7.31
C GLN A 19 -9.81 -4.28 7.47
N ALA A 20 -8.56 -3.83 7.49
CA ALA A 20 -8.20 -2.41 7.49
C ALA A 20 -8.71 -1.71 6.22
N ALA A 21 -8.49 -2.33 5.05
CA ALA A 21 -8.98 -1.84 3.77
C ALA A 21 -10.50 -1.73 3.75
N LEU A 22 -11.23 -2.75 4.21
CA LEU A 22 -12.69 -2.69 4.32
C LEU A 22 -13.13 -1.52 5.21
N SER A 23 -12.54 -1.39 6.40
CA SER A 23 -12.89 -0.31 7.33
C SER A 23 -12.69 1.08 6.72
N TYR A 24 -11.62 1.28 5.94
CA TYR A 24 -11.37 2.55 5.27
C TYR A 24 -12.31 2.78 4.07
N LEU A 25 -12.55 1.75 3.26
CA LEU A 25 -13.46 1.82 2.11
C LEU A 25 -14.90 2.12 2.51
N SER A 26 -15.35 1.66 3.69
CA SER A 26 -16.67 2.00 4.25
C SER A 26 -16.83 3.49 4.63
N LEU A 27 -15.74 4.28 4.64
CA LEU A 27 -15.82 5.74 4.77
C LEU A 27 -16.14 6.42 3.42
N LEU A 28 -15.86 5.73 2.31
CA LEU A 28 -15.97 6.27 0.95
C LEU A 28 -17.20 5.75 0.22
N TYR A 29 -17.62 4.53 0.53
CA TYR A 29 -18.68 3.82 -0.14
C TYR A 29 -19.69 3.27 0.87
N ASP A 30 -20.89 2.91 0.37
CA ASP A 30 -21.83 2.13 1.16
C ASP A 30 -21.25 0.74 1.50
N GLU A 31 -21.82 0.09 2.53
CA GLU A 31 -21.34 -1.18 3.07
C GLU A 31 -21.23 -2.29 2.01
N LEU A 32 -22.20 -2.38 1.10
CA LEU A 32 -22.22 -3.42 0.06
C LEU A 32 -21.08 -3.19 -0.94
N THR A 33 -20.89 -1.94 -1.38
CA THR A 33 -19.82 -1.56 -2.30
C THR A 33 -18.44 -1.76 -1.66
N ALA A 34 -18.24 -1.32 -0.41
CA ALA A 34 -16.99 -1.50 0.32
C ALA A 34 -16.62 -2.99 0.49
N THR A 35 -17.59 -3.81 0.88
CA THR A 35 -17.42 -5.27 1.02
C THR A 35 -17.06 -5.91 -0.33
N THR A 36 -17.75 -5.51 -1.40
CA THR A 36 -17.47 -6.00 -2.76
C THR A 36 -16.04 -5.68 -3.18
N HIS A 37 -15.54 -4.48 -2.89
CA HIS A 37 -14.15 -4.10 -3.18
C HIS A 37 -13.15 -4.93 -2.36
N ALA A 38 -13.38 -5.11 -1.06
CA ALA A 38 -12.51 -5.94 -0.22
C ALA A 38 -12.46 -7.41 -0.70
N ASP A 39 -13.58 -7.97 -1.15
CA ASP A 39 -13.63 -9.34 -1.67
C ASP A 39 -13.04 -9.48 -3.08
N LYS A 40 -13.11 -8.43 -3.91
CA LYS A 40 -12.33 -8.37 -5.17
C LYS A 40 -10.84 -8.35 -4.88
N LEU A 41 -10.40 -7.54 -3.91
CA LEU A 41 -9.00 -7.46 -3.49
C LEU A 41 -8.48 -8.83 -3.03
N LYS A 42 -9.23 -9.60 -2.23
CA LYS A 42 -8.79 -10.94 -1.81
C LYS A 42 -8.45 -11.87 -2.99
N ARG A 43 -9.21 -11.76 -4.09
CA ARG A 43 -9.09 -12.62 -5.28
C ARG A 43 -8.15 -12.05 -6.36
N ALA A 44 -7.79 -10.78 -6.27
CA ALA A 44 -6.94 -10.14 -7.25
C ALA A 44 -5.53 -10.76 -7.25
N PRO A 45 -4.88 -10.87 -8.43
CA PRO A 45 -3.49 -11.31 -8.49
C PRO A 45 -2.56 -10.22 -7.92
N ILE A 46 -1.36 -10.64 -7.50
CA ILE A 46 -0.29 -9.70 -7.17
C ILE A 46 0.23 -9.05 -8.45
N LEU A 47 0.13 -7.73 -8.52
CA LEU A 47 0.75 -6.89 -9.54
C LEU A 47 1.85 -6.03 -8.91
N LYS A 48 2.65 -5.37 -9.76
CA LYS A 48 3.80 -4.59 -9.33
C LYS A 48 3.79 -3.21 -9.99
N PHE A 49 3.89 -2.16 -9.18
CA PHE A 49 3.99 -0.76 -9.64
C PHE A 49 5.07 -0.02 -8.88
N LYS A 50 5.57 1.09 -9.44
CA LYS A 50 6.55 1.93 -8.75
C LYS A 50 5.90 2.78 -7.67
N ALA A 51 6.61 3.02 -6.58
CA ALA A 51 6.13 3.83 -5.47
C ALA A 51 5.68 5.23 -5.93
N LYS A 52 6.50 5.92 -6.73
CA LYS A 52 6.13 7.24 -7.28
C LYS A 52 4.87 7.25 -8.13
N ASP A 53 4.60 6.18 -8.88
CA ASP A 53 3.42 6.10 -9.72
C ASP A 53 2.16 5.83 -8.89
N ILE A 54 2.27 5.06 -7.80
CA ILE A 54 1.18 4.87 -6.84
C ILE A 54 0.84 6.21 -6.16
N PHE A 55 1.84 6.99 -5.73
CA PHE A 55 1.60 8.34 -5.19
C PHE A 55 0.92 9.26 -6.20
N ARG A 56 1.45 9.32 -7.43
CA ARG A 56 0.88 10.14 -8.52
C ARG A 56 -0.57 9.75 -8.82
N ALA A 57 -0.89 8.46 -8.88
CA ALA A 57 -2.23 7.99 -9.19
C ALA A 57 -3.23 8.18 -8.03
N SER A 58 -2.73 8.21 -6.78
CA SER A 58 -3.57 8.37 -5.59
C SER A 58 -3.75 9.82 -5.13
N ASN A 59 -2.94 10.74 -5.64
CA ASN A 59 -2.87 12.13 -5.19
C ASN A 59 -2.57 12.26 -3.68
N LEU A 60 -1.95 11.25 -3.08
CA LEU A 60 -1.50 11.29 -1.70
C LEU A 60 -0.15 12.03 -1.60
N SER A 61 0.06 12.68 -0.46
CA SER A 61 1.35 13.28 -0.12
C SER A 61 2.23 12.28 0.61
N LEU A 62 3.54 12.46 0.55
CA LEU A 62 4.45 11.68 1.39
C LEU A 62 4.23 12.08 2.86
N LEU A 63 3.99 11.09 3.74
CA LEU A 63 4.00 11.34 5.19
C LEU A 63 5.42 11.64 5.66
N GLY A 64 5.55 12.61 6.57
CA GLY A 64 6.84 12.98 7.13
C GLY A 64 7.54 11.82 7.84
N VAL A 65 8.87 11.83 7.80
CA VAL A 65 9.73 10.79 8.40
C VAL A 65 9.59 10.67 9.92
N SER A 66 8.97 11.64 10.59
CA SER A 66 8.66 11.62 12.03
C SER A 66 7.32 10.96 12.37
N ASN A 67 6.62 10.40 11.37
CA ASN A 67 5.41 9.63 11.63
C ASN A 67 5.80 8.25 12.20
N ALA A 68 5.35 7.94 13.42
CA ALA A 68 5.72 6.73 14.13
C ALA A 68 5.44 5.42 13.36
N HIS A 69 4.39 5.38 12.54
CA HIS A 69 4.08 4.19 11.72
C HIS A 69 5.01 4.07 10.52
N VAL A 70 5.37 5.19 9.89
CA VAL A 70 6.39 5.20 8.83
C VAL A 70 7.73 4.77 9.41
N GLU A 71 8.11 5.28 10.59
CA GLU A 71 9.33 4.87 11.28
C GLU A 71 9.33 3.36 11.59
N GLN A 72 8.20 2.81 12.06
CA GLN A 72 8.06 1.37 12.31
C GLN A 72 8.31 0.55 11.03
N ASP A 73 7.67 0.89 9.92
CA ASP A 73 7.90 0.19 8.65
C ASP A 73 9.34 0.37 8.13
N GLN A 74 9.94 1.55 8.34
CA GLN A 74 11.35 1.77 8.03
C GLN A 74 12.28 0.91 8.89
N GLN A 75 11.95 0.65 10.16
CA GLN A 75 12.72 -0.26 11.02
C GLN A 75 12.59 -1.71 10.54
N LYS A 76 11.39 -2.16 10.17
CA LYS A 76 11.20 -3.49 9.56
C LYS A 76 12.11 -3.68 8.34
N ILE A 77 12.15 -2.67 7.45
CA ILE A 77 13.04 -2.67 6.28
C ILE A 77 14.52 -2.79 6.70
N LYS A 78 14.97 -2.00 7.70
CA LYS A 78 16.36 -2.06 8.20
C LYS A 78 16.73 -3.41 8.79
N LEU A 79 15.77 -4.06 9.46
CA LEU A 79 15.92 -5.39 10.05
C LEU A 79 15.81 -6.51 9.00
N GLY A 80 15.48 -6.17 7.76
CA GLY A 80 15.28 -7.15 6.68
C GLY A 80 14.03 -8.00 6.86
N GLU A 81 13.05 -7.49 7.60
CA GLU A 81 11.72 -8.07 7.76
C GLU A 81 10.87 -7.83 6.51
N GLN A 82 9.92 -8.72 6.26
CA GLN A 82 9.03 -8.62 5.12
C GLN A 82 7.90 -7.64 5.39
N LEU A 83 7.64 -6.74 4.44
CA LEU A 83 6.45 -5.91 4.44
C LEU A 83 5.32 -6.62 3.69
N SER A 84 4.09 -6.40 4.14
CA SER A 84 2.92 -6.85 3.42
C SER A 84 2.72 -6.03 2.11
N PRO A 85 2.33 -6.65 0.98
CA PRO A 85 1.89 -5.97 -0.23
C PRO A 85 0.72 -4.99 0.01
N LEU A 86 0.59 -3.97 -0.84
CA LEU A 86 -0.43 -2.92 -0.70
C LEU A 86 -1.78 -3.38 -1.25
N LEU A 87 -2.86 -2.76 -0.79
CA LEU A 87 -4.21 -2.95 -1.32
C LEU A 87 -4.69 -1.66 -1.99
N LEU A 88 -4.99 -1.73 -3.28
CA LEU A 88 -5.33 -0.57 -4.11
C LEU A 88 -6.71 -0.73 -4.76
N ILE A 89 -7.50 0.32 -4.83
CA ILE A 89 -8.75 0.33 -5.60
C ILE A 89 -8.62 1.32 -6.76
N ARG A 90 -8.94 0.90 -7.98
CA ARG A 90 -9.08 1.81 -9.12
C ARG A 90 -10.47 2.41 -9.09
N ASP A 91 -10.58 3.63 -8.59
CA ASP A 91 -11.82 4.40 -8.62
C ASP A 91 -11.95 5.09 -9.99
N SER A 92 -12.57 4.39 -10.94
CA SER A 92 -12.78 4.91 -12.29
C SER A 92 -13.76 6.08 -12.35
N VAL A 93 -14.63 6.22 -11.34
CA VAL A 93 -15.61 7.32 -11.29
C VAL A 93 -14.89 8.64 -11.00
N ASN A 94 -13.96 8.62 -10.06
CA ASN A 94 -13.19 9.81 -9.67
C ASN A 94 -11.81 9.90 -10.33
N GLY A 95 -11.46 8.95 -11.19
CA GLY A 95 -10.21 8.94 -11.95
C GLY A 95 -8.95 8.84 -11.07
N LYS A 96 -9.03 8.15 -9.93
CA LYS A 96 -7.92 8.03 -8.97
C LYS A 96 -7.72 6.60 -8.48
N THR A 97 -6.53 6.32 -7.99
CA THR A 97 -6.24 5.07 -7.27
C THR A 97 -6.34 5.31 -5.77
N ILE A 98 -7.18 4.58 -5.08
CA ILE A 98 -7.29 4.64 -3.62
C ILE A 98 -6.28 3.64 -3.03
N VAL A 99 -5.41 4.10 -2.13
CA VAL A 99 -4.62 3.19 -1.28
C VAL A 99 -5.51 2.76 -0.13
N ALA A 100 -6.17 1.61 -0.29
CA ALA A 100 -7.12 1.10 0.71
C ALA A 100 -6.40 0.63 1.97
N ASP A 101 -5.20 0.08 1.81
CA ASP A 101 -4.28 -0.24 2.90
C ASP A 101 -2.82 -0.19 2.41
N GLY A 102 -1.90 0.11 3.34
CA GLY A 102 -0.46 0.19 3.06
C GLY A 102 0.09 1.59 2.77
N TYR A 103 -0.62 2.67 3.12
CA TYR A 103 -0.14 4.04 2.93
C TYR A 103 1.16 4.36 3.70
N HIS A 104 1.29 3.91 4.95
CA HIS A 104 2.53 4.09 5.72
C HIS A 104 3.69 3.29 5.11
N ARG A 105 3.45 2.03 4.70
CA ARG A 105 4.41 1.20 3.95
C ARG A 105 4.86 1.88 2.67
N LEU A 106 3.93 2.45 1.90
CA LEU A 106 4.23 3.21 0.68
C LEU A 106 5.19 4.37 0.98
N CYS A 107 4.91 5.15 2.04
CA CYS A 107 5.77 6.26 2.47
C CYS A 107 7.16 5.77 2.92
N ALA A 108 7.21 4.70 3.72
CA ALA A 108 8.46 4.12 4.21
C ALA A 108 9.34 3.64 3.05
N VAL A 109 8.77 2.92 2.09
CA VAL A 109 9.49 2.44 0.91
C VAL A 109 9.99 3.58 0.03
N TYR A 110 9.12 4.56 -0.26
CA TYR A 110 9.48 5.72 -1.08
C TYR A 110 10.63 6.52 -0.48
N SER A 111 10.73 6.59 0.86
CA SER A 111 11.82 7.30 1.54
C SER A 111 13.21 6.69 1.30
N TYR A 112 13.27 5.41 0.93
CA TYR A 112 14.52 4.74 0.54
C TYR A 112 14.78 4.78 -0.97
N ASP A 113 13.74 4.58 -1.78
CA ASP A 113 13.81 4.56 -3.23
C ASP A 113 12.44 4.90 -3.84
N GLU A 114 12.32 6.07 -4.49
CA GLU A 114 11.08 6.50 -5.16
C GLU A 114 10.68 5.59 -6.33
N ASP A 115 11.65 4.89 -6.92
CA ASP A 115 11.49 3.97 -8.04
C ASP A 115 11.29 2.51 -7.56
N ALA A 116 11.22 2.28 -6.25
CA ALA A 116 10.98 0.97 -5.67
C ALA A 116 9.71 0.33 -6.25
N VAL A 117 9.85 -0.92 -6.68
CA VAL A 117 8.76 -1.72 -7.21
C VAL A 117 8.01 -2.37 -6.05
N ILE A 118 6.76 -2.00 -5.89
CA ILE A 118 5.88 -2.41 -4.80
C ILE A 118 4.90 -3.47 -5.30
N PRO A 119 4.86 -4.68 -4.70
CA PRO A 119 3.78 -5.63 -4.94
C PRO A 119 2.48 -5.11 -4.30
N CYS A 120 1.38 -5.33 -4.99
CA CYS A 120 0.06 -4.95 -4.53
C CYS A 120 -1.03 -5.81 -5.15
N LYS A 121 -2.20 -5.82 -4.53
CA LYS A 121 -3.44 -6.24 -5.18
C LYS A 121 -4.24 -5.00 -5.55
N ILE A 122 -4.79 -5.01 -6.76
CA ILE A 122 -5.60 -3.91 -7.27
C ILE A 122 -6.94 -4.42 -7.83
N ALA A 123 -8.03 -3.77 -7.46
CA ALA A 123 -9.40 -4.11 -7.88
C ALA A 123 -10.14 -2.92 -8.50
#